data_AF-A0A537RWP8-F1
#
_entry.id   AF-A0A537RWP8-F1
#
_cell.length_a   1.000
_cell.length_b   1.000
_cell.length_c   1.000
_cell.angle_alpha   90.00
_cell.angle_beta   90.00
_cell.angle_gamma   90.00
#
_symmetry.space_group_name_H-M   'P 1'
#
loop_
_entity.id
_entity.type
_entity.pdbx_description
1 polymer ?
#
loop_
_entity_poly.entity_id
_entity_poly.type
_entity_poly.pdbx_seq_one_letter_code
_entity_poly.pdbx_strand_id
1 'polypeptide(L)'
;MTYEEFWPRYLAGHADRRTRALHYLATAGALACIPAAAITADWGWLIAAPVVGYGPAWLAHAAFERNRPETFSHPIWSLLSDFRMLGLFLAGRIGGELRRAGVER
;
A
#
# COMPACT_ATOMS: atom_id res chain seq x y z
N MET A 1 -1.18 19.11 7.87
CA MET A 1 -1.67 17.73 7.90
C MET A 1 -0.88 16.99 8.97
N THR A 2 -1.54 16.26 9.86
CA THR A 2 -0.92 15.26 10.75
C THR A 2 -1.08 13.86 10.16
N TYR A 3 -0.44 12.84 10.74
CA TYR A 3 -0.65 11.47 10.28
C TYR A 3 -2.09 10.98 10.53
N GLU A 4 -2.71 11.42 11.63
CA GLU A 4 -4.11 11.14 11.96
C GLU A 4 -5.07 11.73 10.93
N GLU A 5 -4.76 12.91 10.39
CA GLU A 5 -5.52 13.52 9.28
C GLU A 5 -5.21 12.85 7.93
N PHE A 6 -3.98 12.38 7.75
CA PHE A 6 -3.55 11.69 6.54
C PHE A 6 -4.21 10.32 6.39
N TRP A 7 -4.36 9.56 7.46
CA TRP A 7 -4.83 8.16 7.39
C TRP A 7 -6.24 8.01 6.77
N PRO A 8 -7.28 8.76 7.19
CA PRO A 8 -8.59 8.70 6.53
C PRO A 8 -8.52 9.12 5.05
N ARG A 9 -7.70 10.13 4.73
CA ARG A 9 -7.50 10.58 3.34
C ARG A 9 -6.82 9.52 2.48
N TYR A 10 -5.82 8.83 3.04
CA TYR A 10 -5.17 7.69 2.41
C TYR A 10 -6.19 6.57 2.16
N LEU A 11 -7.01 6.20 3.14
CA LEU A 11 -8.04 5.17 2.97
C LEU A 11 -9.09 5.56 1.92
N ALA A 12 -9.49 6.84 1.87
CA ALA A 12 -10.38 7.35 0.82
C ALA A 12 -9.76 7.25 -0.58
N GLY A 13 -8.44 7.38 -0.69
CA GLY A 13 -7.69 7.15 -1.92
C GLY A 13 -7.56 5.68 -2.34
N HIS A 14 -7.92 4.75 -1.45
CA HIS A 14 -7.91 3.29 -1.67
C HIS A 14 -9.31 2.73 -1.40
N ALA A 15 -10.32 3.44 -1.90
CA ALA A 15 -11.71 3.14 -1.63
C ALA A 15 -12.14 1.83 -2.30
N ASP A 16 -11.64 1.42 -3.46
CA ASP A 16 -12.00 0.16 -4.11
C ASP A 16 -11.23 -1.03 -3.51
N ARG A 17 -11.95 -2.11 -3.20
CA ARG A 17 -11.36 -3.38 -2.71
C ARG A 17 -10.23 -3.92 -3.60
N ARG A 18 -10.32 -3.75 -4.92
CA ARG A 18 -9.30 -4.23 -5.87
C ARG A 18 -8.01 -3.41 -5.77
N THR A 19 -8.14 -2.11 -5.53
CA THR A 19 -6.99 -1.24 -5.23
C THR A 19 -6.24 -1.72 -4.01
N ARG A 20 -6.99 -1.95 -2.92
CA ARG A 20 -6.41 -2.46 -1.68
C ARG A 20 -5.77 -3.83 -1.87
N ALA A 21 -6.40 -4.74 -2.61
CA ALA A 21 -5.86 -6.07 -2.89
C ALA A 21 -4.52 -6.00 -3.65
N LEU A 22 -4.40 -5.15 -4.67
CA LEU A 22 -3.15 -4.94 -5.38
C LEU A 22 -2.08 -4.30 -4.50
N HIS A 23 -2.44 -3.36 -3.62
CA HIS A 23 -1.50 -2.83 -2.62
C HIS A 23 -1.03 -3.92 -1.65
N TYR A 24 -1.90 -4.81 -1.19
CA TYR A 24 -1.49 -5.92 -0.31
C TYR A 24 -0.47 -6.82 -0.98
N LEU A 25 -0.72 -7.20 -2.24
CA LEU A 25 0.21 -8.00 -3.02
C LEU A 25 1.53 -7.27 -3.29
N ALA A 26 1.46 -5.98 -3.63
CA ALA A 26 2.64 -5.16 -3.90
C ALA A 26 3.52 -4.99 -2.65
N THR A 27 2.93 -4.61 -1.52
CA THR A 27 3.64 -4.43 -0.25
C THR A 27 4.20 -5.76 0.27
N ALA A 28 3.44 -6.85 0.21
CA ALA A 28 3.92 -8.17 0.61
C ALA A 28 5.04 -8.67 -0.31
N GLY A 29 4.93 -8.46 -1.63
CA GLY A 29 5.96 -8.79 -2.60
C GLY A 29 7.25 -8.00 -2.37
N ALA A 30 7.15 -6.69 -2.14
CA ALA A 30 8.29 -5.85 -1.82
C ALA A 30 8.99 -6.29 -0.52
N LEU A 31 8.22 -6.69 0.51
CA LEU A 31 8.77 -7.28 1.74
C LEU A 31 9.46 -8.61 1.48
N ALA A 32 8.92 -9.46 0.60
CA ALA A 32 9.50 -10.75 0.25
C ALA A 32 10.82 -10.62 -0.53
N CYS A 33 11.05 -9.51 -1.24
CA CYS A 33 12.34 -9.23 -1.87
C CYS A 33 13.49 -9.09 -0.86
N ILE A 34 13.22 -8.65 0.38
CA ILE A 34 14.27 -8.49 1.41
C ILE A 34 14.90 -9.84 1.82
N PRO A 35 14.13 -10.84 2.30
CA PRO A 35 14.71 -12.15 2.58
C PRO A 35 15.19 -12.84 1.30
N ALA A 36 14.58 -12.60 0.13
CA ALA A 36 15.09 -13.15 -1.12
C ALA A 36 16.54 -12.68 -1.40
N ALA A 37 16.83 -11.39 -1.20
CA ALA A 37 18.19 -10.85 -1.33
C ALA A 37 19.20 -11.60 -0.46
N ALA A 38 18.82 -11.91 0.80
CA ALA A 38 19.66 -12.63 1.73
C ALA A 38 19.83 -14.11 1.35
N ILE A 39 18.74 -14.79 0.96
CA ILE A 39 18.73 -16.22 0.63
C ILE A 39 19.52 -16.50 -0.65
N THR A 40 19.38 -15.64 -1.67
CA THR A 40 20.05 -15.83 -2.96
C THR A 40 21.40 -15.13 -3.05
N ALA A 41 21.80 -14.36 -2.03
CA ALA A 41 22.95 -13.46 -2.04
C ALA A 41 22.96 -12.48 -3.23
N ASP A 42 21.78 -12.16 -3.77
CA ASP A 42 21.61 -11.25 -4.90
C ASP A 42 20.95 -9.95 -4.43
N TRP A 43 21.76 -8.91 -4.29
CA TRP A 43 21.31 -7.58 -3.89
C TRP A 43 20.38 -6.92 -4.92
N GLY A 44 20.29 -7.45 -6.15
CA GLY A 44 19.33 -7.04 -7.17
C GLY A 44 17.88 -7.12 -6.70
N TRP A 45 17.56 -8.02 -5.76
CA TRP A 45 16.24 -8.09 -5.14
C TRP A 45 15.88 -6.80 -4.37
N LEU A 46 16.85 -6.10 -3.77
CA LEU A 46 16.59 -4.83 -3.10
C LEU A 46 16.23 -3.71 -4.10
N ILE A 47 16.74 -3.80 -5.33
CA ILE A 47 16.36 -2.90 -6.44
C ILE A 47 14.99 -3.29 -6.98
N ALA A 48 14.67 -4.58 -7.02
CA ALA A 48 13.35 -5.06 -7.43
C ALA A 48 12.24 -4.65 -6.45
N ALA A 49 12.54 -4.56 -5.15
CA ALA A 49 11.57 -4.22 -4.10
C ALA A 49 10.73 -2.95 -4.39
N PRO A 50 11.31 -1.77 -4.73
CA PRO A 50 10.51 -0.60 -5.08
C PRO A 50 9.68 -0.80 -6.36
N VAL A 51 10.19 -1.55 -7.35
CA VAL A 51 9.44 -1.82 -8.59
C VAL A 51 8.21 -2.69 -8.30
N VAL A 52 8.38 -3.75 -7.52
CA VAL A 52 7.31 -4.66 -7.09
C VAL A 52 6.33 -3.94 -6.17
N GLY A 53 6.81 -3.03 -5.30
CA GLY A 53 5.97 -2.26 -4.39
C GLY A 53 5.14 -1.18 -5.08
N TYR A 54 5.72 -0.43 -6.02
CA TYR A 54 5.03 0.71 -6.65
C TYR A 54 4.30 0.37 -7.95
N GLY A 55 4.83 -0.53 -8.77
CA GLY A 55 4.25 -0.82 -10.09
C GLY A 55 2.79 -1.26 -10.03
N PRO A 56 2.44 -2.34 -9.29
CA PRO A 56 1.06 -2.79 -9.14
C PRO A 56 0.19 -1.78 -8.39
N ALA A 57 0.73 -1.10 -7.37
CA ALA A 57 0.02 -0.06 -6.61
C ALA A 57 -0.45 1.09 -7.50
N TRP A 58 0.47 1.67 -8.28
CA TRP A 58 0.13 2.77 -9.21
C TRP A 58 -0.82 2.32 -10.31
N LEU A 59 -0.66 1.10 -10.83
CA LEU A 59 -1.60 0.53 -11.79
C LEU A 59 -3.01 0.39 -11.20
N ALA A 60 -3.10 -0.01 -9.94
CA ALA A 60 -4.37 -0.14 -9.23
C ALA A 60 -5.10 1.20 -9.11
N HIS A 61 -4.38 2.25 -8.71
CA HIS A 61 -4.89 3.61 -8.67
C HIS A 61 -5.37 4.09 -10.04
N ALA A 62 -4.60 3.85 -11.11
CA ALA A 62 -4.99 4.23 -12.46
C ALA A 62 -6.21 3.46 -12.97
N ALA A 63 -6.30 2.15 -12.70
CA ALA A 63 -7.33 1.27 -13.25
C ALA A 63 -8.67 1.35 -12.49
N PHE A 64 -8.63 1.43 -11.16
CA PHE A 64 -9.81 1.27 -10.31
C PHE A 64 -10.25 2.56 -9.63
N GLU A 65 -9.33 3.33 -9.06
CA GLU A 65 -9.66 4.58 -8.37
C GLU A 65 -9.77 5.78 -9.31
N ARG A 66 -8.98 5.77 -10.39
CA ARG A 66 -8.75 6.92 -11.27
C ARG A 66 -8.30 8.17 -10.51
N ASN A 67 -7.47 7.98 -9.48
CA ASN A 67 -6.87 9.05 -8.70
C ASN A 67 -5.34 9.03 -8.82
N ARG A 68 -4.69 10.08 -8.27
CA ARG A 68 -3.24 10.16 -8.21
C ARG A 68 -2.75 9.49 -6.92
N PRO A 69 -1.75 8.59 -6.96
CA PRO A 69 -1.19 7.97 -5.76
C PRO A 69 -0.70 9.00 -4.74
N GLU A 70 -1.02 8.76 -3.47
CA GLU A 70 -0.62 9.62 -2.36
C GLU A 70 0.90 9.69 -2.17
N THR A 71 1.63 8.70 -2.68
CA THR A 71 3.10 8.66 -2.66
C THR A 71 3.71 9.91 -3.30
N PHE A 72 3.03 10.54 -4.26
CA PHE A 72 3.50 11.77 -4.89
C PHE A 72 3.31 13.03 -4.04
N SER A 73 2.47 12.98 -3.01
CA SER A 73 2.22 14.11 -2.11
C SER A 73 2.89 13.92 -0.74
N HIS A 74 2.80 12.72 -0.17
CA HIS A 74 3.39 12.39 1.13
C HIS A 74 4.06 11.00 1.05
N PRO A 75 5.28 10.91 0.48
CA PRO A 75 5.91 9.62 0.17
C PRO A 75 6.12 8.74 1.41
N ILE A 76 6.65 9.31 2.50
CA ILE A 76 6.92 8.57 3.74
C ILE A 76 5.62 8.07 4.38
N TRP A 77 4.60 8.91 4.47
CA TRP A 77 3.32 8.51 5.07
C TRP A 77 2.56 7.52 4.21
N SER A 78 2.69 7.60 2.89
CA SER A 78 2.08 6.63 1.97
C SER A 78 2.71 5.26 2.17
N LEU A 79 4.04 5.18 2.20
CA LEU A 79 4.76 3.93 2.45
C LEU A 79 4.40 3.33 3.83
N LEU A 80 4.39 4.16 4.89
CA LEU A 80 3.98 3.71 6.23
C LEU A 80 2.52 3.20 6.22
N SER A 81 1.65 3.86 5.46
CA SER A 81 0.24 3.52 5.36
C SER A 81 0.01 2.24 4.56
N ASP A 82 0.83 1.94 3.56
CA ASP A 82 0.81 0.65 2.86
C ASP A 82 1.10 -0.51 3.82
N PHE A 83 2.14 -0.38 4.66
CA PHE A 83 2.43 -1.37 5.71
C PHE A 83 1.31 -1.47 6.74
N ARG A 84 0.78 -0.33 7.22
CA ARG A 84 -0.35 -0.30 8.16
C ARG A 84 -1.59 -0.97 7.57
N MET A 85 -1.92 -0.67 6.32
CA MET A 85 -3.10 -1.20 5.64
C MET A 85 -2.97 -2.71 5.43
N LEU A 86 -1.80 -3.20 5.00
CA LEU A 86 -1.52 -4.64 4.91
C LEU A 86 -1.63 -5.32 6.28
N GLY A 87 -1.01 -4.76 7.32
CA GLY A 87 -1.07 -5.32 8.68
C GLY A 87 -2.50 -5.39 9.24
N LEU A 88 -3.30 -4.34 9.02
CA LEU A 88 -4.72 -4.32 9.40
C LEU A 88 -5.56 -5.32 8.61
N PHE A 89 -5.26 -5.52 7.33
CA PHE A 89 -5.91 -6.53 6.50
C PHE A 89 -5.63 -7.93 7.02
N LEU A 90 -4.35 -8.25 7.25
CA LEU A 90 -3.92 -9.54 7.79
C LEU A 90 -4.52 -9.82 9.18
N ALA A 91 -4.69 -8.78 10.00
CA ALA A 91 -5.33 -8.90 11.31
C ALA A 91 -6.88 -8.94 11.24
N GLY A 92 -7.50 -8.80 10.06
CA GLY A 92 -8.96 -8.73 9.90
C GLY A 92 -9.59 -7.42 10.43
N ARG A 93 -8.80 -6.37 10.64
CA ARG A 93 -9.22 -5.11 11.28
C ARG A 93 -9.46 -3.96 10.29
N ILE A 94 -9.04 -4.10 9.04
CA ILE A 94 -9.15 -3.02 8.03
C ILE A 94 -10.59 -2.53 7.80
N GLY A 95 -11.57 -3.43 7.85
CA GLY A 95 -12.97 -3.06 7.68
C GLY A 95 -13.49 -2.08 8.74
N GLY A 96 -12.95 -2.15 9.97
CA GLY A 96 -13.28 -1.20 11.03
C GLY A 96 -12.73 0.19 10.75
N GLU A 97 -11.50 0.27 10.24
CA GLU A 97 -10.84 1.53 9.88
C GLU A 97 -11.50 2.19 8.67
N LEU A 98 -11.90 1.42 7.66
CA LEU A 98 -12.66 1.92 6.50
C LEU A 98 -13.99 2.54 6.93
N ARG A 99 -14.74 1.86 7.81
CA ARG A 99 -16.01 2.41 8.35
C ARG A 99 -15.80 3.70 9.13
N ARG A 100 -14.77 3.76 9.97
CA ARG A 100 -14.42 4.99 10.72
C ARG A 100 -14.06 6.15 9.81
N ALA A 101 -13.41 5.86 8.68
CA ALA A 101 -13.06 6.84 7.66
C ALA A 101 -14.20 7.16 6.67
N GLY A 102 -15.38 6.54 6.81
CA GLY A 102 -16.51 6.76 5.91
C GLY A 102 -16.31 6.20 4.49
N VAL A 103 -15.48 5.16 4.34
CA VAL A 103 -15.16 4.55 3.04
C VAL A 103 -16.04 3.32 2.80
N GLU A 104 -16.80 3.32 1.70
CA GLU A 104 -17.85 2.33 1.42
C GLU A 104 -17.52 1.32 0.29
N ARG A 105 -16.38 1.43 -0.42
CA ARG A 105 -16.05 0.59 -1.59
C ARG A 105 -14.99 -0.51 -1.36
#